data_AF-A0A6P2B5X6-F1
#
_entry.id   AF-A0A6P2B5X6-F1
#
_cell.length_a   1.000
_cell.length_b   1.000
_cell.length_c   1.000
_cell.angle_alpha   90.00
_cell.angle_beta   90.00
_cell.angle_gamma   90.00
#
_symmetry.space_group_name_H-M   'P 1'
#
loop_
_entity.id
_entity.type
_entity.pdbx_description
1 polymer ?
#
loop_
_entity_poly.entity_id
_entity_poly.type
_entity_poly.pdbx_seq_one_letter_code
_entity_poly.pdbx_strand_id
1 'polypeptide(L)'
;MDIIFFLLFAVSIVGIYLGVRRELAPVGMVAGFGIMACSITMILFLLQRVDVALQGVIFGLIIGAVMAIATLAVAWYFHTQEREQA
;
A
#
# COMPACT_ATOMS: atom_id res chain seq x y z
N MET A 1 -12.55 -7.85 -16.22
CA MET A 1 -12.62 -6.93 -15.06
C MET A 1 -11.28 -6.82 -14.34
N ASP A 2 -10.37 -7.78 -14.53
CA ASP A 2 -9.06 -7.90 -13.87
C ASP A 2 -8.17 -6.66 -14.00
N ILE A 3 -8.19 -6.05 -15.19
CA ILE A 3 -7.36 -4.87 -15.52
C ILE A 3 -7.75 -3.66 -14.66
N ILE A 4 -9.01 -3.57 -14.21
CA ILE A 4 -9.49 -2.41 -13.44
C ILE A 4 -8.83 -2.37 -12.06
N PHE A 5 -8.74 -3.50 -11.37
CA PHE A 5 -8.09 -3.58 -10.05
C PHE A 5 -6.59 -3.32 -10.13
N PHE A 6 -5.96 -3.80 -11.20
CA PHE A 6 -4.56 -3.53 -11.48
C PHE A 6 -4.30 -2.04 -11.77
N LEU A 7 -5.19 -1.40 -12.54
CA LEU A 7 -5.15 0.05 -12.77
C LEU A 7 -5.32 0.84 -11.48
N LEU A 8 -6.28 0.46 -10.64
CA LEU A 8 -6.49 1.10 -9.34
C LEU A 8 -5.25 0.98 -8.44
N PHE A 9 -4.63 -0.20 -8.39
CA PHE A 9 -3.38 -0.42 -7.66
C PHE A 9 -2.24 0.47 -8.19
N ALA A 10 -2.08 0.54 -9.51
CA ALA A 10 -1.09 1.41 -10.14
C ALA A 10 -1.33 2.89 -9.82
N VAL A 11 -2.59 3.35 -9.88
CA VAL A 11 -2.98 4.72 -9.51
C VAL A 11 -2.70 4.98 -8.03
N SER A 12 -2.94 4.02 -7.14
CA SER A 12 -2.60 4.15 -5.73
C SER A 12 -1.09 4.34 -5.52
N ILE A 13 -0.24 3.56 -6.20
CA ILE A 13 1.21 3.73 -6.14
C ILE A 13 1.64 5.11 -6.66
N VAL A 14 1.09 5.53 -7.81
CA VAL A 14 1.38 6.87 -8.36
C VAL A 14 0.92 7.97 -7.41
N GLY A 15 -0.23 7.79 -6.77
CA GLY A 15 -0.77 8.71 -5.77
C GLY A 15 0.14 8.84 -4.54
N ILE A 16 0.68 7.73 -4.04
CA ILE A 16 1.68 7.74 -2.95
C ILE A 16 2.92 8.51 -3.39
N TYR A 17 3.46 8.19 -4.57
CA TYR A 17 4.66 8.82 -5.09
C TYR A 17 4.48 10.34 -5.24
N LEU A 18 3.38 10.77 -5.87
CA LEU A 18 3.09 12.18 -6.05
C LEU A 18 2.81 12.88 -4.72
N GLY A 19 2.10 12.22 -3.80
CA GLY A 19 1.78 12.75 -2.47
C GLY A 19 3.02 12.98 -1.62
N VAL A 20 3.95 12.04 -1.62
CA VAL A 20 5.25 12.18 -0.95
C VAL A 20 6.11 13.23 -1.65
N ARG A 21 6.26 13.15 -2.98
CA ARG A 21 7.17 14.03 -3.73
C ARG A 21 6.74 15.49 -3.75
N ARG A 22 5.43 15.77 -3.71
CA ARG A 22 4.89 17.13 -3.67
C ARG A 22 4.57 17.59 -2.25
N GLU A 23 4.95 16.81 -1.23
CA GLU A 23 4.68 17.10 0.18
C GLU A 23 3.21 17.46 0.45
N LEU A 24 2.28 16.82 -0.28
CA LEU A 24 0.84 17.19 -0.23
C LEU A 24 0.22 16.91 1.14
N ALA A 25 0.79 15.98 1.91
CA ALA A 25 0.41 15.69 3.27
C ALA A 25 1.60 15.05 4.01
N PRO A 26 1.54 14.92 5.36
CA PRO A 26 2.59 14.23 6.13
C PRO A 26 2.85 12.83 5.58
N VAL A 27 4.13 12.45 5.43
CA VAL A 27 4.55 11.18 4.82
C VAL A 27 3.85 9.98 5.46
N GLY A 28 3.72 9.97 6.79
CA GLY A 28 3.01 8.90 7.50
C GLY A 28 1.53 8.77 7.09
N MET A 29 0.86 9.87 6.80
CA MET A 29 -0.53 9.88 6.35
C MET A 29 -0.65 9.40 4.90
N VAL A 30 0.21 9.90 3.99
CA VAL A 30 0.24 9.48 2.58
C VAL A 30 0.58 8.00 2.46
N ALA A 31 1.59 7.53 3.19
CA ALA A 31 1.99 6.13 3.22
C ALA A 31 0.87 5.25 3.81
N GLY A 32 0.28 5.64 4.95
CA GLY A 32 -0.78 4.88 5.59
C GLY A 32 -2.00 4.68 4.69
N PHE A 33 -2.55 5.75 4.12
CA PHE A 33 -3.68 5.65 3.19
C PHE A 33 -3.32 4.92 1.91
N GLY A 34 -2.11 5.12 1.40
CA GLY A 34 -1.60 4.44 0.22
C GLY A 34 -1.52 2.92 0.36
N ILE A 35 -0.92 2.45 1.45
CA ILE A 35 -0.85 1.02 1.79
C ILE A 35 -2.25 0.43 1.93
N MET A 36 -3.17 1.14 2.59
CA MET A 36 -4.54 0.69 2.76
C MET A 36 -5.24 0.51 1.40
N ALA A 37 -5.12 1.50 0.52
CA ALA A 37 -5.68 1.44 -0.84
C ALA A 37 -5.07 0.31 -1.67
N CYS A 38 -3.75 0.13 -1.62
CA CYS A 38 -3.04 -0.97 -2.26
C CYS A 38 -3.47 -2.35 -1.73
N SER A 39 -3.69 -2.47 -0.43
CA SER A 39 -4.11 -3.73 0.20
C SER A 39 -5.53 -4.11 -0.24
N ILE A 40 -6.46 -3.14 -0.23
CA ILE A 40 -7.85 -3.34 -0.67
C ILE A 40 -7.90 -3.76 -2.15
N THR A 41 -7.18 -3.05 -3.01
CA THR A 41 -7.15 -3.36 -4.46
C THR A 41 -6.58 -4.75 -4.72
N MET A 42 -5.57 -5.18 -3.98
CA MET A 42 -5.00 -6.51 -4.14
C MET A 42 -5.90 -7.63 -3.59
N ILE A 43 -6.62 -7.39 -2.48
CA ILE A 43 -7.67 -8.31 -1.99
C ILE A 43 -8.78 -8.49 -3.04
N LEU A 44 -9.25 -7.38 -3.63
CA LEU A 44 -10.29 -7.43 -4.67
C LEU A 44 -9.82 -8.18 -5.92
N PHE A 45 -8.56 -7.98 -6.33
CA PHE A 45 -7.97 -8.72 -7.44
C PHE A 45 -7.91 -10.24 -7.16
N LEU A 46 -7.49 -10.63 -5.96
CA LEU A 46 -7.42 -12.03 -5.55
C LEU A 46 -8.80 -12.68 -5.44
N LEU A 47 -9.79 -11.98 -4.86
CA LEU A 47 -11.18 -12.44 -4.83
C LEU A 47 -11.75 -12.71 -6.22
N GLN A 48 -11.28 -11.98 -7.23
CA GLN A 48 -11.74 -12.17 -8.60
C GLN A 48 -11.07 -13.37 -9.29
N ARG A 49 -9.90 -13.81 -8.82
CA ARG A 49 -9.11 -14.90 -9.45
C ARG A 49 -9.26 -16.26 -8.81
N VAL A 50 -9.71 -16.31 -7.55
CA VAL A 50 -9.75 -17.55 -6.79
C VAL A 50 -11.20 -18.00 -6.62
N ASP A 51 -11.51 -19.25 -7.00
CA ASP A 51 -12.85 -19.82 -6.85
C ASP A 51 -13.34 -19.82 -5.39
N VAL A 52 -12.39 -19.98 -4.46
CA VAL A 52 -12.66 -19.94 -3.02
C VAL A 52 -12.40 -18.54 -2.49
N ALA A 53 -13.47 -17.77 -2.27
CA ALA A 53 -13.39 -16.38 -1.79
C ALA A 53 -12.56 -16.23 -0.49
N LEU A 54 -12.66 -17.19 0.42
CA LEU A 54 -11.89 -17.21 1.66
C LEU A 54 -10.37 -17.23 1.41
N GLN A 55 -9.92 -17.95 0.40
CA GLN A 55 -8.52 -18.01 0.02
C GLN A 55 -8.03 -16.65 -0.51
N GLY A 56 -8.84 -15.96 -1.31
CA GLY A 56 -8.53 -14.62 -1.79
C GLY A 56 -8.34 -13.60 -0.65
N VAL A 57 -9.20 -13.65 0.36
CA VAL A 57 -9.09 -12.78 1.56
C VAL A 57 -7.83 -13.11 2.37
N ILE A 58 -7.55 -14.39 2.63
CA ILE A 58 -6.38 -14.81 3.41
C ILE A 58 -5.08 -14.36 2.73
N PHE A 59 -4.91 -14.67 1.45
CA PHE A 59 -3.70 -14.28 0.72
C PHE A 59 -3.59 -12.76 0.56
N GLY A 60 -4.70 -12.08 0.30
CA GLY A 60 -4.71 -10.62 0.19
C GLY A 60 -4.32 -9.94 1.51
N LEU A 61 -4.79 -10.46 2.64
CA LEU A 61 -4.43 -9.98 3.97
C LEU A 61 -2.95 -10.22 4.28
N ILE A 62 -2.40 -11.40 3.95
CA ILE A 62 -0.97 -11.70 4.15
C ILE A 62 -0.10 -10.75 3.31
N ILE A 63 -0.41 -10.59 2.03
CA ILE A 63 0.35 -9.71 1.12
C ILE A 63 0.25 -8.25 1.58
N GLY A 64 -0.95 -7.81 1.97
CA GLY A 64 -1.18 -6.47 2.52
C GLY A 64 -0.41 -6.22 3.81
N ALA A 65 -0.39 -7.20 4.72
CA ALA A 65 0.36 -7.10 5.98
C ALA A 65 1.88 -6.99 5.74
N VAL A 66 2.44 -7.81 4.83
CA VAL A 66 3.86 -7.75 4.48
C VAL A 66 4.21 -6.38 3.89
N MET A 67 3.38 -5.87 2.96
CA MET A 67 3.56 -4.52 2.39
C MET A 67 3.46 -3.42 3.46
N ALA A 68 2.52 -3.53 4.40
CA ALA A 68 2.36 -2.58 5.48
C ALA A 68 3.60 -2.54 6.39
N ILE A 69 4.11 -3.71 6.79
CA ILE A 69 5.32 -3.82 7.61
C ILE A 69 6.53 -3.24 6.88
N ALA A 70 6.72 -3.60 5.60
CA ALA A 70 7.82 -3.09 4.80
C ALA A 70 7.77 -1.55 4.70
N THR A 71 6.59 -0.99 4.49
CA THR A 71 6.43 0.47 4.37
C THR A 71 6.64 1.18 5.71
N LEU A 72 6.14 0.62 6.81
CA LEU A 72 6.40 1.12 8.17
C LEU A 72 7.89 1.08 8.51
N ALA A 73 8.60 0.01 8.14
CA ALA A 73 10.04 -0.11 8.36
C ALA A 73 10.82 0.99 7.61
N VAL A 74 10.45 1.25 6.35
CA VAL A 74 11.04 2.33 5.55
C VAL A 74 10.71 3.70 6.14
N ALA A 75 9.46 3.94 6.53
CA ALA A 75 9.05 5.19 7.18
C ALA A 75 9.79 5.43 8.50
N TRP A 76 9.96 4.38 9.30
CA TRP A 76 10.74 4.43 10.54
C TRP A 76 12.20 4.77 10.27
N TYR A 77 12.81 4.13 9.27
CA TYR A 77 14.20 4.38 8.89
C TYR A 77 14.44 5.86 8.54
N PHE A 78 13.58 6.46 7.71
CA PHE A 78 13.67 7.88 7.38
C PHE A 78 13.44 8.77 8.60
N HIS A 79 12.45 8.45 9.44
CA HIS A 79 12.20 9.24 10.64
C HIS A 79 13.39 9.20 11.63
N THR A 80 14.09 8.05 11.76
CA THR A 80 15.30 7.97 12.57
C THR A 80 16.47 8.77 11.99
N GLN A 81 16.65 8.75 10.66
CA GLN A 81 17.71 9.52 9.99
C GLN A 81 17.51 11.03 10.16
N GLU A 82 16.28 11.51 10.06
CA GLU A 82 15.94 12.93 10.26
C GLU A 82 16.22 13.41 11.69
N ARG A 83 16.06 12.54 12.70
CA ARG A 83 16.34 12.87 14.11
C ARG A 83 17.83 12.84 14.46
N GLU A 84 18.63 12.10 13.71
CA GLU A 84 20.08 11.99 13.90
C GLU A 84 20.83 13.17 13.24
N GLN A 85 20.19 13.84 12.27
CA GLN A 85 20.74 15.00 11.55
C GLN A 85 20.30 16.37 12.12
N ALA A 86 19.44 16.40 13.15
CA ALA A 86 18.93 17.60 13.81
C ALA A 86 19.65 17.86 15.15
#